data_AF-A0A969P6C1-F1
#
_entry.id   AF-A0A969P6C1-F1
#
_cell.length_a   1.000
_cell.length_b   1.000
_cell.length_c   1.000
_cell.angle_alpha   90.00
_cell.angle_beta   90.00
_cell.angle_gamma   90.00
#
_symmetry.space_group_name_H-M   'P 1'
#
loop_
_entity.id
_entity.type
_entity.pdbx_description
1 polymer ?
#
loop_
_entity_poly.entity_id
_entity_poly.type
_entity_poly.pdbx_seq_one_letter_code
_entity_poly.pdbx_strand_id
1 'polypeptide(L)'
;MEVAPWRQVMTSPVSGITEITEIDKLEKILPKLQTQINQGWPGTPAFTEDLIFKVRVKQDGSVVDYSPENDAAARYVQETPLVKLGKPIADGNSAPTQEPLALYKVVFNAPNGAVEISPWRGWQN
;
A
#
# COMPACT_ATOMS: atom_id res chain seq x y z
N MET A 1 16.74 -14.70 -42.72
CA MET A 1 15.94 -15.35 -41.66
C MET A 1 16.79 -15.34 -40.42
N GLU A 2 16.48 -14.49 -39.44
CA GLU A 2 16.26 -14.89 -38.06
C GLU A 2 15.86 -13.65 -37.25
N VAL A 3 14.91 -13.88 -36.38
CA VAL A 3 14.12 -12.91 -35.63
C VAL A 3 14.62 -12.94 -34.19
N ALA A 4 14.91 -11.79 -33.60
CA ALA A 4 14.77 -11.56 -32.16
C ALA A 4 14.94 -10.07 -31.84
N PRO A 5 13.86 -9.33 -31.59
CA PRO A 5 13.94 -8.01 -31.01
C PRO A 5 14.18 -8.15 -29.51
N TRP A 6 15.31 -7.63 -29.03
CA TRP A 6 15.60 -7.57 -27.60
C TRP A 6 14.65 -6.56 -26.94
N ARG A 7 13.44 -7.00 -26.56
CA ARG A 7 12.56 -6.28 -25.64
C ARG A 7 13.14 -6.45 -24.25
N GLN A 8 13.92 -5.46 -23.88
CA GLN A 8 14.41 -5.19 -22.54
C GLN A 8 13.24 -5.10 -21.54
N VAL A 9 12.82 -6.22 -20.96
CA VAL A 9 12.07 -6.23 -19.70
C VAL A 9 13.07 -5.93 -18.60
N MET A 10 13.25 -4.65 -18.29
CA MET A 10 13.90 -4.20 -17.07
C MET A 10 12.98 -4.43 -15.87
N THR A 11 12.59 -5.67 -15.62
CA THR A 11 12.12 -6.08 -14.30
C THR A 11 13.36 -6.23 -13.44
N SER A 12 13.80 -5.14 -12.82
CA SER A 12 14.64 -5.22 -11.63
C SER A 12 13.75 -5.82 -10.52
N PRO A 13 13.94 -7.08 -10.10
CA PRO A 13 13.21 -7.58 -8.96
C PRO A 13 13.73 -6.80 -7.74
N VAL A 14 12.84 -6.07 -7.08
CA VAL A 14 12.98 -5.98 -5.62
C VAL A 14 12.89 -7.44 -5.16
N SER A 15 14.03 -7.99 -4.74
CA SER A 15 14.22 -9.43 -4.54
C SER A 15 13.09 -10.03 -3.69
N GLY A 16 12.18 -10.79 -4.33
CA GLY A 16 11.23 -11.68 -3.66
C GLY A 16 9.75 -11.29 -3.63
N ILE A 17 9.32 -10.15 -4.20
CA ILE A 17 7.88 -9.86 -4.38
C ILE A 17 7.57 -9.39 -5.80
N THR A 18 6.45 -9.86 -6.36
CA THR A 18 5.92 -9.32 -7.61
C THR A 18 5.07 -8.10 -7.28
N GLU A 19 5.54 -6.88 -7.59
CA GLU A 19 4.73 -5.68 -7.39
C GLU A 19 3.71 -5.51 -8.51
N ILE A 20 2.46 -5.16 -8.16
CA ILE A 20 1.44 -4.74 -9.13
C ILE A 20 1.66 -3.25 -9.41
N THR A 21 2.16 -2.94 -10.61
CA THR A 21 2.29 -1.57 -11.13
C THR A 21 1.27 -1.24 -12.22
N GLU A 22 0.51 -2.23 -12.68
CA GLU A 22 -0.48 -2.08 -13.75
C GLU A 22 -1.61 -1.14 -13.34
N ILE A 23 -1.79 -0.02 -14.06
CA ILE A 23 -2.80 1.00 -13.76
C ILE A 23 -4.21 0.38 -13.69
N ASP A 24 -4.58 -0.46 -14.66
CA ASP A 24 -5.90 -1.11 -14.72
C ASP A 24 -6.20 -1.95 -13.46
N LYS A 25 -5.16 -2.59 -12.89
CA LYS A 25 -5.28 -3.33 -11.63
C LYS A 25 -5.33 -2.38 -10.43
N LEU A 26 -4.48 -1.36 -10.42
CA LEU A 26 -4.42 -0.38 -9.34
C LEU A 26 -5.75 0.39 -9.20
N GLU A 27 -6.39 0.76 -10.31
CA GLU A 27 -7.68 1.44 -10.30
C GLU A 27 -8.82 0.55 -9.80
N LYS A 28 -8.73 -0.77 -9.97
CA LYS A 28 -9.69 -1.72 -9.41
C LYS A 28 -9.48 -1.96 -7.92
N ILE A 29 -8.24 -1.90 -7.44
CA ILE A 29 -7.87 -2.16 -6.04
C ILE A 29 -8.09 -0.92 -5.17
N LEU A 30 -7.78 0.27 -5.67
CA LEU A 30 -7.86 1.54 -4.94
C LEU A 30 -9.23 1.81 -4.26
N PRO A 31 -10.39 1.72 -4.96
CA PRO A 31 -11.69 1.97 -4.34
C PRO A 31 -12.04 0.90 -3.30
N LYS A 32 -11.58 -0.35 -3.46
CA LYS A 32 -11.79 -1.42 -2.48
C LYS A 32 -10.99 -1.18 -1.20
N LEU A 33 -9.72 -0.77 -1.34
CA LEU A 33 -8.88 -0.42 -0.20
C LEU A 33 -9.46 0.81 0.53
N GLN A 34 -9.85 1.83 -0.23
CA GLN A 34 -10.44 3.05 0.33
C GLN A 34 -11.73 2.76 1.10
N THR A 35 -12.61 1.90 0.56
CA THR A 35 -13.84 1.49 1.25
C THR A 35 -13.52 0.77 2.56
N GLN A 36 -12.59 -0.20 2.56
CA GLN A 36 -12.23 -0.94 3.77
C GLN A 36 -11.63 -0.04 4.86
N ILE A 37 -10.76 0.89 4.49
CA ILE A 37 -10.18 1.83 5.45
C ILE A 37 -11.25 2.78 5.97
N ASN A 38 -12.08 3.37 5.09
CA ASN A 38 -13.16 4.27 5.50
C ASN A 38 -14.23 3.58 6.35
N GLN A 39 -14.50 2.29 6.14
CA GLN A 39 -15.43 1.52 6.98
C GLN A 39 -14.93 1.36 8.42
N GLY A 40 -13.61 1.25 8.61
CA GLY A 40 -12.99 1.15 9.93
C GLY A 40 -12.59 2.50 10.54
N TRP A 41 -12.59 3.57 9.75
CA TRP A 41 -12.13 4.89 10.16
C TRP A 41 -13.31 5.75 10.63
N PRO A 42 -13.34 6.18 11.90
CA PRO A 42 -14.42 7.02 12.42
C PRO A 42 -14.42 8.46 11.86
N GLY A 43 -13.41 8.85 11.08
CA GLY A 43 -13.28 10.21 10.54
C GLY A 43 -12.72 11.22 11.55
N THR A 44 -12.50 10.83 12.80
CA THR A 44 -11.90 11.70 13.83
C THR A 44 -10.51 11.18 14.20
N PRO A 45 -9.44 11.87 13.79
CA PRO A 45 -8.08 11.49 14.16
C PRO A 45 -7.79 11.83 15.63
N ALA A 46 -7.11 10.93 16.32
CA ALA A 46 -6.61 11.13 17.69
C ALA A 46 -5.20 11.77 17.73
N PHE A 47 -4.61 11.99 16.56
CA PHE A 47 -3.24 12.46 16.36
C PHE A 47 -3.21 13.85 15.73
N THR A 48 -2.11 14.56 15.97
CA THR A 48 -1.88 15.93 15.48
C THR A 48 -0.96 16.00 14.26
N GLU A 49 -0.42 14.86 13.82
CA GLU A 49 0.53 14.75 12.71
C GLU A 49 0.03 13.76 11.66
N ASP A 50 0.38 14.00 10.39
CA ASP A 50 -0.02 13.10 9.30
C ASP A 50 0.63 11.73 9.48
N LEU A 51 -0.18 10.68 9.39
CA LEU A 51 0.32 9.31 9.51
C LEU A 51 0.51 8.72 8.13
N ILE A 52 1.76 8.42 7.78
CA ILE A 52 2.12 7.83 6.50
C ILE A 52 2.36 6.34 6.71
N PHE A 53 1.57 5.53 6.01
CA PHE A 53 1.71 4.09 5.99
C PHE A 53 1.92 3.58 4.57
N LYS A 54 2.80 2.61 4.45
CA LYS A 54 2.96 1.79 3.26
C LYS A 54 2.16 0.51 3.44
N VAL A 55 1.15 0.32 2.62
CA VAL A 55 0.22 -0.80 2.69
C VAL A 55 0.43 -1.71 1.49
N ARG A 56 0.56 -3.01 1.74
CA ARG A 56 0.62 -4.03 0.69
C ARG A 56 -0.72 -4.73 0.57
N VAL A 57 -1.25 -4.74 -0.63
CA VAL A 57 -2.59 -5.21 -0.94
C VAL A 57 -2.52 -6.27 -2.02
N LYS A 58 -3.30 -7.34 -1.91
CA LYS A 58 -3.41 -8.34 -2.96
C LYS A 58 -4.19 -7.80 -4.16
N GLN A 59 -4.10 -8.50 -5.31
CA GLN A 59 -4.91 -8.19 -6.49
C GLN A 59 -6.43 -8.16 -6.21
N ASP A 60 -6.89 -8.88 -5.18
CA ASP A 60 -8.28 -8.90 -4.76
C ASP A 60 -8.73 -7.60 -4.04
N GLY A 61 -7.79 -6.82 -3.49
CA GLY A 61 -8.07 -5.65 -2.66
C GLY A 61 -7.92 -5.89 -1.16
N SER A 62 -7.60 -7.12 -0.75
CA SER A 62 -7.33 -7.49 0.64
C SER A 62 -5.95 -6.98 1.09
N VAL A 63 -5.89 -6.29 2.22
CA VAL A 63 -4.62 -5.86 2.83
C VAL A 63 -3.90 -7.06 3.40
N VAL A 64 -2.64 -7.26 3.03
CA VAL A 64 -1.81 -8.32 3.62
C VAL A 64 -1.14 -7.81 4.87
N ASP A 65 -0.50 -6.66 4.73
CA ASP A 65 0.35 -6.08 5.75
C ASP A 65 0.65 -4.61 5.45
N TYR A 66 1.19 -3.93 6.44
CA TYR A 66 1.46 -2.51 6.38
C TYR A 66 2.71 -2.15 7.19
N SER A 67 3.37 -1.08 6.81
CA SER A 67 4.55 -0.53 7.50
C SER A 67 4.34 0.96 7.76
N PRO A 68 4.60 1.46 8.98
CA PRO A 68 4.68 2.89 9.21
C PRO A 68 5.91 3.47 8.50
N GLU A 69 5.76 4.63 7.86
CA GLU A 69 6.84 5.35 7.16
C GLU A 69 7.35 6.56 7.96
N ASN A 70 6.64 6.97 9.01
CA ASN A 70 7.05 8.03 9.94
C ASN A 70 6.80 7.65 11.41
N ASP A 71 7.44 8.37 12.33
CA ASP A 71 7.38 8.09 13.78
C ASP A 71 5.95 8.19 14.33
N ALA A 72 5.21 9.24 13.92
CA ALA A 72 3.80 9.38 14.29
C ALA A 72 2.98 8.17 13.82
N ALA A 73 3.17 7.69 12.59
CA ALA A 73 2.48 6.49 12.13
C ALA A 73 2.80 5.28 13.00
N ALA A 74 4.05 5.05 13.38
CA ALA A 74 4.43 3.94 14.27
C ALA A 74 3.78 4.08 15.66
N ARG A 75 3.67 5.31 16.19
CA ARG A 75 3.08 5.60 17.50
C ARG A 75 1.56 5.44 17.52
N TYR A 76 0.89 5.96 16.49
CA TYR A 76 -0.58 6.00 16.40
C TYR A 76 -1.16 4.86 15.57
N VAL A 77 -0.33 3.91 15.10
CA VAL A 77 -0.79 2.76 14.30
C VAL A 77 -1.93 2.02 14.98
N GLN A 78 -1.89 1.86 16.30
CA GLN A 78 -2.91 1.15 17.09
C GLN A 78 -4.29 1.84 17.05
N GLU A 79 -4.34 3.13 16.74
CA GLU A 79 -5.56 3.91 16.60
C GLU A 79 -6.10 3.92 15.16
N THR A 80 -5.36 3.34 14.20
CA THR A 80 -5.79 3.26 12.80
C THR A 80 -6.52 1.94 12.52
N PRO A 81 -7.47 1.91 11.57
CA PRO A 81 -8.15 0.68 11.17
C PRO A 81 -7.22 -0.32 10.48
N LEU A 82 -6.01 0.10 10.07
CA LEU A 82 -5.03 -0.77 9.43
C LEU A 82 -4.70 -2.00 10.28
N VAL A 83 -4.68 -1.87 11.60
CA VAL A 83 -4.43 -2.99 12.53
C VAL A 83 -5.46 -4.10 12.45
N LYS A 84 -6.66 -3.80 11.96
CA LYS A 84 -7.74 -4.78 11.75
C LYS A 84 -7.74 -5.33 10.32
N LEU A 85 -7.13 -4.62 9.38
CA LEU A 85 -7.11 -4.98 7.95
C LEU A 85 -5.91 -5.87 7.60
N GLY A 86 -4.75 -5.65 8.20
CA GLY A 86 -3.53 -6.39 7.89
C GLY A 86 -2.62 -6.58 9.10
N LYS A 87 -1.39 -7.03 8.85
CA LYS A 87 -0.36 -7.17 9.88
C LYS A 87 0.68 -6.05 9.82
N PRO A 88 1.17 -5.53 10.97
CA PRO A 88 2.29 -4.62 10.98
C PRO A 88 3.58 -5.35 10.60
N ILE A 89 4.40 -4.72 9.75
CA ILE A 89 5.77 -5.15 9.47
C ILE A 89 6.69 -4.25 10.29
N ALA A 90 7.48 -4.84 11.18
CA ALA A 90 8.31 -4.06 12.10
C ALA A 90 9.59 -3.50 11.45
N ASP A 91 10.13 -4.09 10.36
CA ASP A 91 11.51 -3.79 9.94
C ASP A 91 11.75 -3.94 8.44
N GLY A 92 10.79 -3.56 7.58
CA GLY A 92 10.91 -3.72 6.13
C GLY A 92 11.04 -5.18 5.65
N ASN A 93 11.13 -6.15 6.57
CA ASN A 93 11.25 -7.57 6.33
C ASN A 93 9.86 -8.13 6.01
N SER A 94 9.44 -7.77 4.82
CA SER A 94 8.27 -8.27 4.15
C SER A 94 8.43 -9.76 3.89
N ALA A 95 7.51 -10.59 4.35
CA ALA A 95 7.53 -11.99 3.99
C ALA A 95 7.52 -12.09 2.44
N PRO A 96 8.48 -12.80 1.82
CA PRO A 96 8.48 -13.01 0.39
C PRO A 96 7.18 -13.74 0.05
N THR A 97 6.43 -13.19 -0.89
CA THR A 97 5.20 -13.80 -1.38
C THR A 97 5.35 -14.06 -2.87
N GLN A 98 4.87 -15.22 -3.29
CA GLN A 98 4.79 -15.56 -4.71
C GLN A 98 3.62 -14.85 -5.39
N GLU A 99 2.69 -14.28 -4.63
CA GLU A 99 1.54 -13.55 -5.17
C GLU A 99 1.90 -12.10 -5.50
N PRO A 100 1.35 -11.54 -6.60
CA PRO A 100 1.55 -10.15 -6.92
C PRO A 100 0.82 -9.24 -5.92
N LEU A 101 1.54 -8.28 -5.35
CA LEU A 101 1.05 -7.30 -4.37
C LEU A 101 1.12 -5.88 -4.93
N ALA A 102 0.02 -5.16 -4.81
CA ALA A 102 -0.04 -3.73 -5.04
C ALA A 102 0.45 -2.99 -3.79
N LEU A 103 1.32 -2.01 -3.99
CA LEU A 103 1.84 -1.16 -2.94
C LEU A 103 1.14 0.19 -2.98
N TYR A 104 0.52 0.58 -1.87
CA TYR A 104 -0.16 1.85 -1.70
C TYR A 104 0.43 2.64 -0.55
N LYS A 105 0.55 3.95 -0.76
CA LYS A 105 0.77 4.94 0.29
C LYS A 105 -0.59 5.37 0.82
N VAL A 106 -0.81 5.13 2.11
CA VAL A 106 -1.99 5.60 2.84
C VAL A 106 -1.54 6.70 3.78
N VAL A 107 -2.13 7.89 3.64
CA VAL A 107 -1.85 9.05 4.49
C VAL A 107 -3.12 9.40 5.24
N PHE A 108 -3.08 9.31 6.57
CA PHE A 108 -4.16 9.83 7.40
C PHE A 108 -3.83 11.26 7.79
N ASN A 109 -4.65 12.18 7.34
CA ASN A 109 -4.46 13.61 7.55
C ASN A 109 -5.03 14.03 8.91
N ALA A 110 -4.18 14.56 9.78
CA ALA A 110 -4.53 14.91 11.16
C ALA A 110 -5.59 16.02 11.31
N PRO A 111 -5.58 17.12 10.53
CA PRO A 111 -6.50 18.23 10.78
C PRO A 111 -7.96 17.96 10.38
N ASN A 112 -8.20 17.08 9.39
CA ASN A 112 -9.55 16.81 8.87
C ASN A 112 -9.96 15.33 8.92
N GLY A 113 -9.06 14.43 9.35
CA GLY A 113 -9.31 12.99 9.33
C GLY A 113 -9.45 12.42 7.92
N ALA A 114 -9.02 13.14 6.88
CA ALA A 114 -9.09 12.62 5.51
C ALA A 114 -8.07 11.49 5.33
N VAL A 115 -8.44 10.47 4.58
CA VAL A 115 -7.53 9.37 4.22
C VAL A 115 -7.20 9.48 2.74
N GLU A 116 -5.95 9.80 2.45
CA GLU A 116 -5.43 9.81 1.09
C GLU A 116 -4.77 8.48 0.78
N ILE A 117 -5.12 7.90 -0.36
CA ILE A 117 -4.58 6.61 -0.80
C ILE A 117 -4.05 6.80 -2.20
N SER A 118 -2.78 6.48 -2.41
CA SER A 118 -2.12 6.63 -3.71
C SER A 118 -1.19 5.46 -3.97
N PRO A 119 -0.97 5.07 -5.24
CA PRO A 119 0.02 4.03 -5.57
C PRO A 119 1.42 4.44 -5.11
N TRP A 120 2.17 3.51 -4.50
CA TRP A 120 3.51 3.79 -3.98
C TRP A 120 4.50 4.22 -5.06
N ARG A 121 4.47 3.55 -6.22
CA ARG A 121 5.27 3.93 -7.40
C ARG A 121 4.65 5.05 -8.25
N GLY A 122 3.49 5.58 -7.85
CA GLY A 122 2.68 6.47 -8.69
C GLY A 122 2.08 5.77 -9.90
N TRP A 123 1.33 6.50 -10.72
CA TRP A 123 0.85 6.02 -12.02
C TRP A 123 2.00 6.08 -13.01
N GLN A 124 2.82 5.03 -13.05
CA GLN A 124 3.82 4.89 -14.09
C GLN A 124 3.12 4.33 -15.34
N ASN A 125 3.05 5.14 -16.39
CA ASN A 125 2.47 4.80 -17.69
C ASN A 125 3.52 4.17 -18.61
#